data_AF-A0A2R8AI94-F1
#
_entry.id   AF-A0A2R8AI94-F1
#
_cell.length_a   1.000
_cell.length_b   1.000
_cell.length_c   1.000
_cell.angle_alpha   90.00
_cell.angle_beta   90.00
_cell.angle_gamma   90.00
#
_symmetry.space_group_name_H-M   'P 1'
#
loop_
_entity.id
_entity.type
_entity.pdbx_description
1 polymer ?
#
loop_
_entity_poly.entity_id
_entity_poly.type
_entity_poly.pdbx_seq_one_letter_code
_entity_poly.pdbx_strand_id
1 'polypeptide(L)'
;MNRLNGVDIARYLAFLGMVLVNFRLVAEVSSGSDIGSLITDNLEGRAAALFVILAGVGVSLGKPAWHLTLRRAIFLFTVGMLNMLIFDADILHFYALYFIVAMAFMRSSSNWLLVGVAGFIVIAFAAQLVLDFDQGWNWNTLSYADFWTVEGFLRHSLFNGWHPVFPWAAFLLWGMWLGRLPLGRWTVQIGMVLGGALVAIAAHKASNGLISDPEIGALMGTEPVPAGPLYMLASGATAVAFLGAVLLITPILLVLPIFRRLCDGMIVAGRQTLTHYVAHILIGMGALEAFGLLDGSLHPMQIFWISIAYCAFAALFSWLWSHKFRRGPLEAAMRLITEGKT
;
A
#
# COMPACT_ATOMS: atom_id res chain seq x y z
N MET A 1 10.90 -7.60 -23.34
CA MET A 1 10.65 -6.38 -22.54
C MET A 1 11.65 -6.34 -21.40
N ASN A 2 12.48 -5.30 -21.30
CA ASN A 2 13.36 -5.14 -20.15
C ASN A 2 12.50 -4.89 -18.90
N ARG A 3 12.82 -5.60 -17.82
CA ARG A 3 12.18 -5.44 -16.52
C ARG A 3 12.44 -4.01 -16.02
N LEU A 4 11.39 -3.35 -15.53
CA LEU A 4 11.50 -2.01 -14.96
C LEU A 4 11.93 -2.12 -13.49
N ASN A 5 13.23 -2.12 -13.25
CA ASN A 5 13.81 -2.23 -11.90
C ASN A 5 13.23 -1.19 -10.93
N GLY A 6 12.91 0.02 -11.41
CA GLY A 6 12.31 1.07 -10.58
C GLY A 6 10.94 0.69 -9.99
N VAL A 7 10.16 -0.20 -10.62
CA VAL A 7 8.89 -0.68 -10.06
C VAL A 7 9.15 -1.56 -8.82
N ASP A 8 10.19 -2.39 -8.84
CA ASP A 8 10.55 -3.22 -7.70
C ASP A 8 11.12 -2.36 -6.55
N ILE A 9 11.96 -1.36 -6.87
CA ILE A 9 12.47 -0.39 -5.89
C ILE A 9 11.31 0.37 -5.24
N ALA A 10 10.37 0.89 -6.03
CA ALA A 10 9.20 1.60 -5.52
C ALA A 10 8.36 0.70 -4.60
N ARG A 11 8.25 -0.60 -4.92
CA ARG A 11 7.51 -1.56 -4.07
C ARG A 11 8.17 -1.79 -2.73
N TYR A 12 9.50 -1.86 -2.70
CA TYR A 12 10.24 -1.95 -1.45
C TYR A 12 10.14 -0.66 -0.63
N LEU A 13 10.21 0.51 -1.26
CA LEU A 13 10.04 1.80 -0.57
C LEU A 13 8.62 1.98 0.00
N ALA A 14 7.59 1.54 -0.73
CA ALA A 14 6.21 1.50 -0.23
C ALA A 14 6.10 0.58 1.00
N PHE A 15 6.72 -0.60 0.96
CA PHE A 15 6.80 -1.50 2.11
C PHE A 15 7.49 -0.87 3.31
N LEU A 16 8.65 -0.22 3.10
CA LEU A 16 9.37 0.50 4.16
C LEU A 16 8.48 1.56 4.83
N GLY A 17 7.70 2.31 4.03
CA GLY A 17 6.74 3.28 4.56
C GLY A 17 5.64 2.63 5.40
N MET A 18 5.11 1.48 4.98
CA MET A 18 4.14 0.74 5.78
C MET A 18 4.73 0.23 7.11
N VAL A 19 5.98 -0.23 7.12
CA VAL A 19 6.64 -0.67 8.37
C VAL A 19 6.79 0.50 9.34
N LEU A 20 7.25 1.66 8.88
CA LEU A 20 7.41 2.86 9.71
C LEU A 20 6.10 3.24 10.41
N VAL A 21 4.98 3.21 9.67
CA VAL A 21 3.66 3.53 10.19
C VAL A 21 3.15 2.45 11.13
N ASN A 22 3.20 1.18 10.71
CA ASN A 22 2.65 0.06 11.48
C ASN A 22 3.40 -0.17 12.80
N PHE A 23 4.73 -0.07 12.80
CA PHE A 23 5.52 -0.23 14.02
C PHE A 23 5.24 0.89 15.01
N ARG A 24 5.08 2.14 14.54
CA ARG A 24 4.66 3.25 15.40
C ARG A 24 3.28 3.02 16.01
N LEU A 25 2.33 2.59 15.18
CA LEU A 25 0.94 2.35 15.58
C LEU A 25 0.85 1.24 16.64
N VAL A 26 1.52 0.11 16.43
CA VAL A 26 1.48 -1.03 17.37
C VAL A 26 2.31 -0.79 18.62
N ALA A 27 3.35 0.04 18.54
CA ALA A 27 4.11 0.46 19.72
C ALA A 27 3.40 1.54 20.56
N GLU A 28 2.20 1.98 20.17
CA GLU A 28 1.40 3.04 20.82
C GLU A 28 2.17 4.37 20.97
N VAL A 29 3.08 4.65 20.03
CA VAL A 29 3.93 5.86 20.08
C VAL A 29 3.24 7.02 19.39
N SER A 30 2.90 8.05 20.17
CA SER A 30 2.33 9.30 19.65
C SER A 30 3.35 10.10 18.84
N SER A 31 2.90 10.81 17.80
CA SER A 31 3.77 11.69 17.00
C SER A 31 4.34 12.84 17.82
N GLY A 32 5.62 13.17 17.58
CA GLY A 32 6.33 14.31 18.15
C GLY A 32 6.68 15.37 17.09
N SER A 33 7.46 16.37 17.49
CA SER A 33 7.95 17.43 16.59
C SER A 33 9.28 17.08 15.89
N ASP A 34 9.73 15.83 15.99
CA ASP A 34 10.99 15.36 15.43
C ASP A 34 10.85 14.96 13.95
N ILE A 35 12.00 14.80 13.28
CA ILE A 35 12.02 14.45 11.85
C ILE A 35 11.46 13.04 11.56
N GLY A 36 11.57 12.10 12.52
CA GLY A 36 11.04 10.75 12.38
C GLY A 36 9.52 10.75 12.36
N SER A 37 8.91 11.52 13.27
CA SER A 37 7.46 11.78 13.27
C SER A 37 7.01 12.44 11.97
N LEU A 38 7.67 13.53 11.55
CA LEU A 38 7.34 14.24 10.30
C LEU A 38 7.36 13.31 9.08
N ILE A 39 8.38 12.45 8.96
CA ILE A 39 8.48 11.49 7.86
C ILE A 39 7.36 10.45 7.96
N THR A 40 7.12 9.89 9.14
CA THR A 40 6.15 8.80 9.34
C THR A 40 4.72 9.29 9.12
N ASP A 41 4.36 10.48 9.60
CA ASP A 41 3.06 11.12 9.38
C ASP A 41 2.80 11.33 7.88
N ASN A 42 3.81 11.75 7.13
CA ASN A 42 3.67 11.96 5.68
C ASN A 42 3.55 10.66 4.87
N LEU A 43 3.88 9.51 5.47
CA LEU A 43 3.76 8.19 4.87
C LEU A 43 2.46 7.47 5.25
N GLU A 44 1.80 7.92 6.32
CA GLU A 44 0.57 7.34 6.84
C GLU A 44 -0.53 7.32 5.77
N GLY A 45 -1.06 6.13 5.50
CA GLY A 45 -1.97 5.84 4.38
C GLY A 45 -1.37 5.99 2.97
N ARG A 46 -0.45 6.94 2.74
CA ARG A 46 0.14 7.20 1.41
C ARG A 46 1.07 6.09 0.95
N ALA A 47 1.82 5.47 1.87
CA ALA A 47 2.65 4.30 1.59
C ALA A 47 1.79 3.10 1.14
N ALA A 48 0.66 2.87 1.81
CA ALA A 48 -0.31 1.85 1.42
C ALA A 48 -0.94 2.15 0.05
N ALA A 49 -1.30 3.39 -0.24
CA ALA A 49 -1.85 3.78 -1.55
C ALA A 49 -0.85 3.53 -2.69
N LEU A 50 0.43 3.86 -2.49
CA LEU A 50 1.50 3.52 -3.43
C LEU A 50 1.62 2.00 -3.61
N PHE A 51 1.56 1.24 -2.52
CA PHE A 51 1.62 -0.22 -2.57
C PHE A 51 0.46 -0.81 -3.40
N VAL A 52 -0.76 -0.25 -3.28
CA VAL A 52 -1.94 -0.70 -4.04
C VAL A 52 -1.85 -0.31 -5.51
N ILE A 53 -1.39 0.92 -5.82
CA ILE A 53 -1.11 1.34 -7.20
C ILE A 53 -0.07 0.41 -7.85
N LEU A 54 1.00 0.06 -7.15
CA LEU A 54 2.03 -0.85 -7.66
C LEU A 54 1.52 -2.27 -7.90
N ALA A 55 0.55 -2.73 -7.10
CA ALA A 55 -0.14 -4.00 -7.34
C ALA A 55 -0.94 -3.94 -8.65
N GLY A 56 -1.68 -2.85 -8.89
CA GLY A 56 -2.40 -2.61 -10.15
C GLY A 56 -1.46 -2.55 -11.36
N VAL A 57 -0.33 -1.84 -11.24
CA VAL A 57 0.73 -1.82 -12.29
C VAL A 57 1.22 -3.24 -12.55
N GLY A 58 1.46 -4.03 -11.50
CA GLY A 58 1.87 -5.43 -11.59
C GLY A 58 0.86 -6.31 -12.35
N VAL A 59 -0.43 -6.14 -12.12
CA VAL A 59 -1.50 -6.86 -12.84
C VAL A 59 -1.44 -6.55 -14.33
N SER A 60 -1.36 -5.28 -14.71
CA SER A 60 -1.32 -4.85 -16.11
C SER A 60 -0.04 -5.28 -16.86
N LEU A 61 1.12 -5.23 -16.19
CA LEU A 61 2.39 -5.67 -16.78
C LEU A 61 2.47 -7.19 -16.91
N GLY A 62 1.98 -7.93 -15.89
CA GLY A 62 2.04 -9.38 -15.85
C GLY A 62 1.00 -10.07 -16.74
N LYS A 63 -0.11 -9.39 -17.05
CA LYS A 63 -1.25 -9.92 -17.82
C LYS A 63 -1.63 -11.36 -17.41
N PRO A 64 -1.83 -11.65 -16.12
CA PRO A 64 -2.14 -13.00 -15.68
C PRO A 64 -3.49 -13.46 -16.26
N ALA A 65 -3.70 -14.77 -16.32
CA ALA A 65 -5.02 -15.31 -16.61
C ALA A 65 -5.96 -15.08 -15.41
N TRP A 66 -7.26 -14.88 -15.66
CA TRP A 66 -8.24 -14.58 -14.62
C TRP A 66 -8.27 -15.63 -13.49
N HIS A 67 -8.18 -16.92 -13.83
CA HIS A 67 -8.20 -18.01 -12.86
C HIS A 67 -6.96 -17.99 -11.95
N LEU A 68 -5.81 -17.52 -12.47
CA LEU A 68 -4.59 -17.39 -11.68
C LEU A 68 -4.70 -16.19 -10.73
N THR A 69 -5.29 -15.08 -11.18
CA THR A 69 -5.61 -13.94 -10.32
C THR A 69 -6.55 -14.35 -9.19
N LEU A 70 -7.60 -15.14 -9.48
CA LEU A 70 -8.52 -15.66 -8.47
C LEU A 70 -7.79 -16.56 -7.44
N ARG A 71 -6.96 -17.50 -7.89
CA ARG A 71 -6.18 -18.37 -6.97
C ARG A 71 -5.24 -17.56 -6.07
N ARG A 72 -4.60 -16.52 -6.60
CA ARG A 72 -3.75 -15.61 -5.81
C ARG A 72 -4.59 -14.78 -4.84
N ALA A 73 -5.76 -14.29 -5.24
CA ALA A 73 -6.70 -13.60 -4.36
C ALA A 73 -7.13 -14.51 -3.20
N ILE A 74 -7.51 -15.76 -3.47
CA ILE A 74 -7.86 -16.74 -2.42
C ILE A 74 -6.68 -16.97 -1.47
N PHE A 75 -5.47 -17.17 -2.00
CA PHE A 75 -4.28 -17.34 -1.16
C PHE A 75 -4.06 -16.13 -0.24
N LEU A 76 -4.11 -14.91 -0.78
CA LEU A 76 -3.94 -13.68 0.00
C LEU A 76 -5.08 -13.49 1.01
N PHE A 77 -6.30 -13.88 0.65
CA PHE A 77 -7.43 -13.84 1.56
C PHE A 77 -7.20 -14.76 2.76
N THR A 78 -6.80 -16.01 2.52
CA THR A 78 -6.51 -16.96 3.59
C THR A 78 -5.40 -16.45 4.50
N VAL A 79 -4.29 -15.96 3.94
CA VAL A 79 -3.18 -15.41 4.75
C VAL A 79 -3.62 -14.16 5.52
N GLY A 80 -4.37 -13.25 4.88
CA GLY A 80 -4.87 -12.04 5.53
C GLY A 80 -5.84 -12.34 6.66
N MET A 81 -6.78 -13.29 6.48
CA MET A 81 -7.68 -13.71 7.54
C MET A 81 -6.95 -14.36 8.71
N LEU A 82 -5.84 -15.06 8.47
CA LEU A 82 -4.97 -15.57 9.54
C LEU A 82 -4.23 -14.43 10.25
N ASN A 83 -3.76 -13.42 9.52
CA ASN A 83 -3.11 -12.24 10.11
C ASN A 83 -4.07 -11.40 10.95
N MET A 84 -5.36 -11.33 10.59
CA MET A 84 -6.38 -10.65 11.41
C MET A 84 -6.54 -11.23 12.82
N LEU A 85 -5.98 -12.42 13.11
CA LEU A 85 -5.96 -12.98 14.47
C LEU A 85 -4.91 -12.32 15.38
N ILE A 86 -3.94 -11.62 14.79
CA ILE A 86 -2.78 -11.05 15.50
C ILE A 86 -2.57 -9.56 15.20
N PHE A 87 -3.14 -9.04 14.10
CA PHE A 87 -2.97 -7.67 13.67
C PHE A 87 -4.19 -7.16 12.89
N ASP A 88 -4.96 -6.28 13.52
CA ASP A 88 -6.24 -5.77 12.99
C ASP A 88 -6.08 -4.85 11.76
N ALA A 89 -4.90 -4.26 11.56
CA ALA A 89 -4.62 -3.39 10.40
C ALA A 89 -4.00 -4.15 9.21
N ASP A 90 -4.19 -5.47 9.11
CA ASP A 90 -3.76 -6.27 7.96
C ASP A 90 -4.40 -5.78 6.65
N ILE A 91 -3.59 -5.69 5.59
CA ILE A 91 -4.02 -5.23 4.26
C ILE A 91 -4.25 -6.38 3.27
N LEU A 92 -3.82 -7.61 3.58
CA LEU A 92 -3.82 -8.73 2.62
C LEU A 92 -5.22 -9.20 2.28
N HIS A 93 -6.14 -9.23 3.26
CA HIS A 93 -7.52 -9.61 2.99
C HIS A 93 -8.23 -8.58 2.08
N PHE A 94 -7.94 -7.29 2.25
CA PHE A 94 -8.39 -6.25 1.30
C PHE A 94 -7.78 -6.44 -0.09
N TYR A 95 -6.49 -6.78 -0.19
CA TYR A 95 -5.84 -7.07 -1.48
C TYR A 95 -6.51 -8.19 -2.27
N ALA A 96 -6.98 -9.23 -1.58
CA ALA A 96 -7.75 -10.28 -2.21
C ALA A 96 -9.03 -9.72 -2.86
N LEU A 97 -9.76 -8.86 -2.15
CA LEU A 97 -10.96 -8.20 -2.66
C LEU A 97 -10.64 -7.26 -3.83
N TYR A 98 -9.54 -6.50 -3.74
CA TYR A 98 -9.06 -5.67 -4.84
C TYR A 98 -8.76 -6.50 -6.08
N PHE A 99 -8.15 -7.68 -5.94
CA PHE A 99 -7.92 -8.57 -7.09
C PHE A 99 -9.21 -9.15 -7.66
N ILE A 100 -10.26 -9.32 -6.86
CA ILE A 100 -11.60 -9.62 -7.39
C ILE A 100 -12.13 -8.47 -8.25
N VAL A 101 -11.99 -7.22 -7.77
CA VAL A 101 -12.31 -6.03 -8.57
C VAL A 101 -11.45 -5.98 -9.84
N ALA A 102 -10.14 -6.22 -9.74
CA ALA A 102 -9.23 -6.22 -10.88
C ALA A 102 -9.72 -7.15 -11.98
N MET A 103 -10.15 -8.38 -11.62
CA MET A 103 -10.65 -9.38 -12.56
C MET A 103 -11.81 -8.86 -13.42
N ALA A 104 -12.74 -8.10 -12.83
CA ALA A 104 -13.84 -7.48 -13.56
C ALA A 104 -13.37 -6.46 -14.61
N PHE A 105 -12.19 -5.84 -14.41
CA PHE A 105 -11.64 -4.80 -15.27
C PHE A 105 -10.45 -5.25 -16.16
N MET A 106 -9.96 -6.49 -16.04
CA MET A 106 -8.76 -6.94 -16.77
C MET A 106 -8.89 -6.82 -18.28
N ARG A 107 -10.09 -7.04 -18.82
CA ARG A 107 -10.37 -6.98 -20.28
C ARG A 107 -10.90 -5.61 -20.72
N SER A 108 -11.18 -4.72 -19.78
CA SER A 108 -11.77 -3.41 -20.05
C SER A 108 -10.77 -2.46 -20.69
N SER A 109 -11.23 -1.48 -21.47
CA SER A 109 -10.38 -0.45 -22.06
C SER A 109 -9.80 0.50 -21.00
N SER A 110 -8.78 1.29 -21.35
CA SER A 110 -8.17 2.23 -20.39
C SER A 110 -9.16 3.29 -19.89
N ASN A 111 -10.14 3.66 -20.71
CA ASN A 111 -11.19 4.60 -20.31
C ASN A 111 -12.09 4.00 -19.24
N TRP A 112 -12.47 2.72 -19.38
CA TRP A 112 -13.27 2.03 -18.37
C TRP A 112 -12.54 1.85 -17.04
N LEU A 113 -11.21 1.74 -17.03
CA LEU A 113 -10.45 1.79 -15.78
C LEU A 113 -10.61 3.14 -15.06
N LEU A 114 -10.51 4.25 -15.80
CA LEU A 114 -10.68 5.60 -15.24
C LEU A 114 -12.13 5.86 -14.78
N VAL A 115 -13.12 5.37 -15.53
CA VAL A 115 -14.53 5.39 -15.09
C VAL A 115 -14.69 4.57 -13.81
N GLY A 116 -14.02 3.42 -13.70
CA GLY A 116 -13.98 2.63 -12.46
C GLY A 116 -13.38 3.40 -11.29
N VAL A 117 -12.21 4.04 -11.49
CA VAL A 117 -11.58 4.91 -10.46
C VAL A 117 -12.57 5.95 -9.96
N ALA A 118 -13.21 6.70 -10.86
CA ALA A 118 -14.21 7.71 -10.49
C ALA A 118 -15.43 7.10 -9.79
N GLY A 119 -15.93 5.96 -10.28
CA GLY A 119 -17.08 5.26 -9.73
C GLY A 119 -16.87 4.79 -8.29
N PHE A 120 -15.73 4.15 -8.00
CA PHE A 120 -15.39 3.71 -6.63
C PHE A 120 -15.28 4.89 -5.66
N ILE A 121 -14.69 6.01 -6.09
CA ILE A 121 -14.58 7.22 -5.26
C ILE A 121 -15.95 7.84 -5.00
N VAL A 122 -16.78 7.99 -6.04
CA VAL A 122 -18.12 8.59 -5.93
C VAL A 122 -19.04 7.74 -5.07
N ILE A 123 -19.02 6.41 -5.24
CA ILE A 123 -19.82 5.48 -4.42
C ILE A 123 -19.38 5.56 -2.96
N ALA A 124 -18.08 5.56 -2.67
CA ALA A 124 -17.58 5.69 -1.31
C ALA A 124 -17.98 7.02 -0.67
N PHE A 125 -17.85 8.12 -1.42
CA PHE A 125 -18.22 9.45 -0.94
C PHE A 125 -19.73 9.55 -0.66
N ALA A 126 -20.58 9.01 -1.55
CA ALA A 126 -22.02 8.94 -1.31
C ALA A 126 -22.36 8.08 -0.08
N ALA A 127 -21.64 6.97 0.12
CA ALA A 127 -21.81 6.12 1.30
C ALA A 127 -21.40 6.86 2.59
N GLN A 128 -20.32 7.64 2.58
CA GLN A 128 -19.87 8.45 3.73
C GLN A 128 -20.86 9.56 4.12
N LEU A 129 -21.72 10.00 3.20
CA LEU A 129 -22.78 10.97 3.49
C LEU A 129 -24.02 10.37 4.15
N VAL A 130 -24.21 9.05 4.05
CA VAL A 130 -25.45 8.36 4.45
C VAL A 130 -25.22 7.34 5.56
N LEU A 131 -24.05 6.72 5.60
CA LEU A 131 -23.69 5.67 6.54
C LEU A 131 -22.73 6.20 7.61
N ASP A 132 -22.86 5.65 8.81
CA ASP A 132 -21.97 5.94 9.93
C ASP A 132 -20.64 5.19 9.76
N PHE A 133 -19.56 5.94 9.56
CA PHE A 133 -18.22 5.38 9.42
C PHE A 133 -17.69 4.79 10.75
N ASP A 134 -18.10 5.34 11.89
CA ASP A 134 -17.63 4.92 13.21
C ASP A 134 -18.33 3.63 13.68
N GLN A 135 -19.35 3.17 12.97
CA GLN A 135 -20.12 1.98 13.34
C GLN A 135 -19.22 0.72 13.43
N GLY A 136 -19.10 0.20 14.65
CA GLY A 136 -18.31 -0.99 14.96
C GLY A 136 -16.86 -0.71 15.37
N TRP A 137 -16.38 0.53 15.31
CA TRP A 137 -15.03 0.88 15.76
C TRP A 137 -14.97 1.18 17.25
N ASN A 138 -13.90 0.70 17.88
CA ASN A 138 -13.39 1.27 19.11
C ASN A 138 -12.05 1.96 18.83
N TRP A 139 -12.09 3.28 18.61
CA TRP A 139 -10.91 4.08 18.28
C TRP A 139 -9.88 4.18 19.41
N ASN A 140 -10.25 3.85 20.65
CA ASN A 140 -9.29 3.84 21.76
C ASN A 140 -8.38 2.61 21.72
N THR A 141 -8.93 1.46 21.32
CA THR A 141 -8.20 0.18 21.25
C THR A 141 -7.86 -0.23 19.82
N LEU A 142 -8.23 0.59 18.83
CA LEU A 142 -8.08 0.34 17.40
C LEU A 142 -8.65 -1.01 16.94
N SER A 143 -9.71 -1.49 17.60
CA SER A 143 -10.32 -2.79 17.34
C SER A 143 -11.72 -2.66 16.72
N TYR A 144 -12.11 -3.67 15.95
CA TYR A 144 -13.38 -3.69 15.23
C TYR A 144 -14.34 -4.73 15.80
N ALA A 145 -15.49 -4.27 16.31
CA ALA A 145 -16.54 -5.11 16.83
C ALA A 145 -17.23 -5.92 15.72
N ASP A 146 -17.61 -7.15 16.05
CA ASP A 146 -18.38 -8.05 15.17
C ASP A 146 -17.71 -8.37 13.83
N PHE A 147 -16.39 -8.15 13.67
CA PHE A 147 -15.65 -8.44 12.44
C PHE A 147 -15.88 -9.88 11.93
N TRP A 148 -16.01 -10.84 12.86
CA TRP A 148 -16.20 -12.25 12.54
C TRP A 148 -17.65 -12.63 12.18
N THR A 149 -18.58 -11.67 12.21
CA THR A 149 -19.93 -11.83 11.66
C THR A 149 -19.94 -11.47 10.18
N VAL A 150 -20.90 -12.01 9.42
CA VAL A 150 -21.01 -11.68 7.98
C VAL A 150 -21.28 -10.19 7.78
N GLU A 151 -22.14 -9.59 8.59
CA GLU A 151 -22.48 -8.16 8.49
C GLU A 151 -21.29 -7.27 8.83
N GLY A 152 -20.62 -7.51 9.97
CA GLY A 152 -19.44 -6.75 10.39
C GLY A 152 -18.29 -6.88 9.40
N PHE A 153 -18.03 -8.10 8.91
CA PHE A 153 -17.02 -8.34 7.87
C PHE A 153 -17.30 -7.54 6.59
N LEU A 154 -18.55 -7.52 6.12
CA LEU A 154 -18.92 -6.78 4.91
C LEU A 154 -18.83 -5.26 5.11
N ARG A 155 -19.30 -4.75 6.26
CA ARG A 155 -19.20 -3.32 6.62
C ARG A 155 -17.73 -2.88 6.66
N HIS A 156 -16.89 -3.62 7.39
CA HIS A 156 -15.45 -3.39 7.45
C HIS A 156 -14.79 -3.48 6.07
N SER A 157 -15.03 -4.58 5.35
CA SER A 157 -14.31 -4.84 4.10
C SER A 157 -14.71 -3.89 2.97
N LEU A 158 -15.98 -3.49 2.91
CA LEU A 158 -16.50 -2.69 1.81
C LEU A 158 -16.50 -1.20 2.08
N PHE A 159 -16.64 -0.75 3.33
CA PHE A 159 -16.95 0.65 3.62
C PHE A 159 -16.07 1.30 4.69
N ASN A 160 -15.95 0.72 5.90
CA ASN A 160 -15.34 1.44 7.03
C ASN A 160 -14.13 0.76 7.67
N GLY A 161 -13.49 -0.21 7.02
CA GLY A 161 -12.21 -0.76 7.49
C GLY A 161 -11.05 0.24 7.36
N TRP A 162 -9.83 -0.20 7.67
CA TRP A 162 -8.62 0.61 7.43
C TRP A 162 -8.40 0.93 5.94
N HIS A 163 -8.70 -0.05 5.06
CA HIS A 163 -8.48 0.05 3.63
C HIS A 163 -9.69 -0.53 2.85
N PRO A 164 -10.89 0.03 2.98
CA PRO A 164 -12.12 -0.57 2.45
C PRO A 164 -12.15 -0.58 0.93
N VAL A 165 -12.82 -1.58 0.33
CA VAL A 165 -12.97 -1.71 -1.14
C VAL A 165 -13.45 -0.40 -1.77
N PHE A 166 -14.43 0.26 -1.14
CA PHE A 166 -14.85 1.61 -1.50
C PHE A 166 -14.22 2.59 -0.50
N PRO A 167 -13.26 3.45 -0.91
CA PRO A 167 -12.82 3.74 -2.28
C PRO A 167 -11.52 3.04 -2.74
N TRP A 168 -10.81 2.27 -1.90
CA TRP A 168 -9.41 1.92 -2.16
C TRP A 168 -9.17 1.06 -3.42
N ALA A 169 -10.16 0.32 -3.89
CA ALA A 169 -10.05 -0.37 -5.18
C ALA A 169 -9.78 0.58 -6.35
N ALA A 170 -10.11 1.87 -6.22
CA ALA A 170 -9.73 2.91 -7.17
C ALA A 170 -8.21 3.04 -7.33
N PHE A 171 -7.40 2.92 -6.26
CA PHE A 171 -5.93 2.94 -6.38
C PHE A 171 -5.42 1.79 -7.24
N LEU A 172 -6.02 0.61 -7.10
CA LEU A 172 -5.65 -0.56 -7.90
C LEU A 172 -5.99 -0.33 -9.38
N LEU A 173 -7.20 0.16 -9.69
CA LEU A 173 -7.61 0.46 -11.05
C LEU A 173 -6.77 1.58 -11.68
N TRP A 174 -6.39 2.59 -10.90
CA TRP A 174 -5.45 3.63 -11.31
C TRP A 174 -4.07 3.03 -11.62
N GLY A 175 -3.57 2.13 -10.78
CA GLY A 175 -2.37 1.36 -11.05
C GLY A 175 -2.45 0.51 -12.31
N MET A 176 -3.59 -0.16 -12.56
CA MET A 176 -3.82 -0.92 -13.79
C MET A 176 -3.79 -0.01 -15.01
N TRP A 177 -4.34 1.20 -14.92
CA TRP A 177 -4.28 2.19 -16.00
C TRP A 177 -2.84 2.64 -16.26
N LEU A 178 -2.07 2.97 -15.22
CA LEU A 178 -0.65 3.31 -15.32
C LEU A 178 0.18 2.20 -15.96
N GLY A 179 -0.07 0.94 -15.59
CA GLY A 179 0.64 -0.22 -16.14
C GLY A 179 0.41 -0.47 -17.63
N ARG A 180 -0.54 0.24 -18.26
CA ARG A 180 -0.78 0.23 -19.71
C ARG A 180 0.00 1.32 -20.46
N LEU A 181 0.54 2.30 -19.75
CA LEU A 181 1.40 3.34 -20.32
C LEU A 181 2.83 2.79 -20.56
N PRO A 182 3.60 3.36 -21.50
CA PRO A 182 4.98 2.97 -21.70
C PRO A 182 5.88 3.56 -20.60
N LEU A 183 5.83 2.95 -19.41
CA LEU A 183 6.53 3.40 -18.18
C LEU A 183 8.07 3.48 -18.32
N GLY A 184 8.65 2.84 -19.34
CA GLY A 184 10.07 2.96 -19.67
C GLY A 184 10.45 4.24 -20.43
N ARG A 185 9.48 5.02 -20.92
CA ARG A 185 9.72 6.26 -21.66
C ARG A 185 9.88 7.43 -20.68
N TRP A 186 10.99 8.14 -20.75
CA TRP A 186 11.29 9.27 -19.85
C TRP A 186 10.22 10.38 -19.90
N THR A 187 9.59 10.61 -21.06
CA THR A 187 8.49 11.58 -21.21
C THR A 187 7.27 11.20 -20.34
N VAL A 188 6.96 9.90 -20.23
CA VAL A 188 5.88 9.41 -19.36
C VAL A 188 6.28 9.57 -17.90
N GLN A 189 7.53 9.24 -17.55
CA GLN A 189 8.04 9.36 -16.18
C GLN A 189 8.02 10.81 -15.69
N ILE A 190 8.47 11.77 -16.51
CA ILE A 190 8.37 13.20 -16.19
C ILE A 190 6.91 13.65 -16.11
N GLY A 191 6.05 13.19 -17.03
CA GLY A 191 4.62 13.46 -16.95
C GLY A 191 3.98 12.94 -15.66
N MET A 192 4.38 11.77 -15.18
CA MET A 192 3.95 11.22 -13.89
C MET A 192 4.41 12.08 -12.72
N VAL A 193 5.68 12.52 -12.72
CA VAL A 193 6.23 13.40 -11.67
C VAL A 193 5.50 14.73 -11.63
N LEU A 194 5.47 15.46 -12.76
CA LEU A 194 4.90 16.81 -12.81
C LEU A 194 3.38 16.79 -12.67
N GLY A 195 2.70 15.88 -13.36
CA GLY A 195 1.24 15.74 -13.30
C GLY A 195 0.77 15.26 -11.93
N GLY A 196 1.46 14.27 -11.34
CA GLY A 196 1.15 13.79 -10.00
C GLY A 196 1.39 14.87 -8.94
N ALA A 197 2.51 15.60 -9.02
CA ALA A 197 2.78 16.72 -8.11
C ALA A 197 1.73 17.84 -8.24
N LEU A 198 1.36 18.21 -9.47
CA LEU A 198 0.35 19.25 -9.70
C LEU A 198 -1.01 18.85 -9.12
N VAL A 199 -1.47 17.62 -9.35
CA VAL A 199 -2.75 17.13 -8.84
C VAL A 199 -2.72 17.01 -7.32
N ALA A 200 -1.62 16.53 -6.73
CA ALA A 200 -1.47 16.46 -5.27
C ALA A 200 -1.54 17.85 -4.62
N ILE A 201 -0.82 18.83 -5.17
CA ILE A 201 -0.86 20.23 -4.69
C ILE A 201 -2.27 20.81 -4.84
N ALA A 202 -2.94 20.56 -5.98
CA ALA A 202 -4.30 21.02 -6.21
C ALA A 202 -5.30 20.40 -5.21
N ALA A 203 -5.19 19.10 -4.93
CA ALA A 203 -6.03 18.41 -3.96
C ALA A 203 -5.83 18.95 -2.54
N HIS A 204 -4.58 19.18 -2.10
CA HIS A 204 -4.31 19.80 -0.80
C HIS A 204 -4.83 21.24 -0.72
N LYS A 205 -4.67 22.04 -1.78
CA LYS A 205 -5.23 23.40 -1.81
C LYS A 205 -6.75 23.41 -1.76
N ALA A 206 -7.39 22.51 -2.50
CA ALA A 206 -8.85 22.34 -2.45
C ALA A 206 -9.30 21.92 -1.04
N SER A 207 -8.60 20.97 -0.42
CA SER A 207 -8.89 20.52 0.95
C SER A 207 -8.80 21.68 1.94
N ASN A 208 -7.70 22.45 1.92
CA ASN A 208 -7.55 23.60 2.81
C ASN A 208 -8.67 24.65 2.66
N GLY A 209 -9.21 24.81 1.44
CA GLY A 209 -10.34 25.73 1.20
C GLY A 209 -11.70 25.19 1.62
N LEU A 210 -11.87 23.86 1.67
CA LEU A 210 -13.15 23.19 1.93
C LEU A 210 -13.25 22.60 3.34
N ILE A 211 -12.12 22.35 4.02
CA ILE A 211 -12.10 21.68 5.33
C ILE A 211 -12.75 22.51 6.45
N SER A 212 -12.84 23.83 6.26
CA SER A 212 -13.50 24.73 7.20
C SER A 212 -15.03 24.77 7.02
N ASP A 213 -15.56 24.08 6.01
CA ASP A 213 -17.00 23.98 5.78
C ASP A 213 -17.66 23.12 6.88
N PRO A 214 -18.70 23.61 7.58
CA PRO A 214 -19.34 22.87 8.66
C PRO A 214 -20.06 21.59 8.22
N GLU A 215 -20.52 21.50 6.97
CA GLU A 215 -21.32 20.37 6.49
C GLU A 215 -20.46 19.29 5.85
N ILE A 216 -19.49 19.70 5.02
CA ILE A 216 -18.68 18.75 4.22
C ILE A 216 -17.21 18.70 4.64
N GLY A 217 -16.74 19.59 5.52
CA GLY A 217 -15.33 19.75 5.84
C GLY A 217 -14.66 18.46 6.32
N ALA A 218 -15.36 17.66 7.13
CA ALA A 218 -14.88 16.37 7.63
C ALA A 218 -14.57 15.36 6.51
N LEU A 219 -15.27 15.44 5.37
CA LEU A 219 -15.08 14.54 4.22
C LEU A 219 -14.13 15.12 3.17
N MET A 220 -13.78 16.40 3.28
CA MET A 220 -12.88 17.11 2.36
C MET A 220 -11.42 17.10 2.86
N GLY A 221 -11.09 16.29 3.86
CA GLY A 221 -9.72 16.09 4.33
C GLY A 221 -8.82 15.34 3.34
N THR A 222 -7.51 15.40 3.61
CA THR A 222 -6.50 14.55 2.95
C THR A 222 -5.93 13.48 3.88
N GLU A 223 -6.68 13.13 4.92
CA GLU A 223 -6.35 12.04 5.84
C GLU A 223 -6.91 10.70 5.33
N PRO A 224 -6.28 9.57 5.67
CA PRO A 224 -6.63 8.27 5.11
C PRO A 224 -7.91 7.65 5.68
N VAL A 225 -8.39 8.13 6.85
CA VAL A 225 -9.52 7.55 7.57
C VAL A 225 -10.44 8.69 8.07
N PRO A 226 -11.68 8.80 7.57
CA PRO A 226 -12.22 8.12 6.38
C PRO A 226 -11.58 8.61 5.07
N ALA A 227 -11.35 7.71 4.13
CA ALA A 227 -10.76 8.03 2.84
C ALA A 227 -11.75 8.81 1.94
N GLY A 228 -11.68 10.15 1.99
CA GLY A 228 -12.50 11.05 1.15
C GLY A 228 -11.96 11.24 -0.28
N PRO A 229 -12.71 11.94 -1.16
CA PRO A 229 -12.30 12.16 -2.55
C PRO A 229 -10.97 12.93 -2.67
N LEU A 230 -10.73 13.91 -1.79
CA LEU A 230 -9.49 14.69 -1.82
C LEU A 230 -8.28 13.89 -1.32
N TYR A 231 -8.45 13.02 -0.32
CA TYR A 231 -7.45 12.03 0.04
C TYR A 231 -7.11 11.10 -1.13
N MET A 232 -8.12 10.55 -1.82
CA MET A 232 -7.92 9.64 -2.95
C MET A 232 -7.12 10.30 -4.08
N LEU A 233 -7.40 11.57 -4.38
CA LEU A 233 -6.63 12.34 -5.36
C LEU A 233 -5.23 12.69 -4.86
N ALA A 234 -5.09 13.21 -3.65
CA ALA A 234 -3.81 13.64 -3.08
C ALA A 234 -2.83 12.46 -2.95
N SER A 235 -3.29 11.37 -2.32
CA SER A 235 -2.50 10.16 -2.08
C SER A 235 -2.17 9.43 -3.38
N GLY A 236 -3.16 9.26 -4.26
CA GLY A 236 -2.97 8.60 -5.55
C GLY A 236 -2.02 9.37 -6.46
N ALA A 237 -2.16 10.70 -6.54
CA ALA A 237 -1.29 11.54 -7.34
C ALA A 237 0.15 11.60 -6.77
N THR A 238 0.30 11.63 -5.45
CA THR A 238 1.61 11.53 -4.78
C THR A 238 2.28 10.20 -5.09
N ALA A 239 1.54 9.09 -5.04
CA ALA A 239 2.05 7.77 -5.43
C ALA A 239 2.47 7.71 -6.91
N VAL A 240 1.71 8.33 -7.83
CA VAL A 240 2.07 8.46 -9.25
C VAL A 240 3.37 9.25 -9.41
N ALA A 241 3.48 10.40 -8.74
CA ALA A 241 4.66 11.25 -8.79
C ALA A 241 5.90 10.52 -8.25
N PHE A 242 5.76 9.84 -7.12
CA PHE A 242 6.81 9.05 -6.50
C PHE A 242 7.27 7.91 -7.41
N LEU A 243 6.34 7.13 -7.98
CA LEU A 243 6.68 6.08 -8.93
C LEU A 243 7.39 6.64 -10.16
N GLY A 244 6.93 7.77 -10.71
CA GLY A 244 7.58 8.45 -11.82
C GLY A 244 9.02 8.86 -11.47
N ALA A 245 9.24 9.42 -10.29
CA ALA A 245 10.55 9.84 -9.81
C ALA A 245 11.49 8.64 -9.63
N VAL A 246 11.03 7.55 -9.02
CA VAL A 246 11.81 6.32 -8.86
C VAL A 246 12.19 5.74 -10.23
N LEU A 247 11.24 5.69 -11.18
CA LEU A 247 11.52 5.22 -12.54
C LEU A 247 12.55 6.08 -13.28
N LEU A 248 12.50 7.40 -13.09
CA LEU A 248 13.41 8.35 -13.74
C LEU A 248 14.82 8.29 -13.14
N ILE A 249 14.94 8.16 -11.83
CA ILE A 249 16.24 8.18 -11.13
C ILE A 249 16.95 6.82 -11.17
N THR A 250 16.21 5.71 -11.21
CA THR A 250 16.78 4.35 -11.14
C THR A 250 17.87 4.09 -12.18
N PRO A 251 17.72 4.42 -13.48
CA PRO A 251 18.77 4.22 -14.47
C PRO A 251 20.06 4.99 -14.13
N ILE A 252 19.95 6.18 -13.56
CA ILE A 252 21.09 7.03 -13.16
C ILE A 252 21.82 6.39 -11.97
N LEU A 253 21.08 5.95 -10.95
CA LEU A 253 21.65 5.32 -9.76
C LEU A 253 22.35 3.99 -10.07
N LEU A 254 21.85 3.23 -11.04
CA LEU A 254 22.45 1.96 -11.44
C LEU A 254 23.79 2.12 -12.17
N VAL A 255 24.12 3.30 -12.70
CA VAL A 255 25.43 3.58 -13.32
C VAL A 255 26.52 3.77 -12.26
N LEU A 256 26.18 4.29 -11.09
CA LEU A 256 27.12 4.58 -10.01
C LEU A 256 27.39 3.32 -9.16
N PRO A 257 28.62 2.81 -9.06
CA PRO A 257 28.91 1.53 -8.38
C PRO A 257 28.44 1.45 -6.93
N ILE A 258 28.54 2.57 -6.19
CA ILE A 258 28.13 2.65 -4.78
C ILE A 258 26.61 2.52 -4.62
N PHE A 259 25.83 3.19 -5.49
CA PHE A 259 24.37 3.15 -5.46
C PHE A 259 23.81 1.89 -6.10
N ARG A 260 24.53 1.28 -7.04
CA ARG A 260 24.11 0.04 -7.70
C ARG A 260 23.88 -1.09 -6.71
N ARG A 261 24.80 -1.29 -5.75
CA ARG A 261 24.64 -2.35 -4.72
C ARG A 261 23.40 -2.14 -3.86
N LEU A 262 23.15 -0.88 -3.46
CA LEU A 262 21.95 -0.52 -2.71
C LEU A 262 20.69 -0.78 -3.54
N CYS A 263 20.66 -0.32 -4.79
CA CYS A 263 19.55 -0.55 -5.70
C CYS A 263 19.30 -2.04 -5.93
N ASP A 264 20.35 -2.84 -6.15
CA ASP A 264 20.23 -4.29 -6.33
C ASP A 264 19.59 -4.95 -5.10
N GLY A 265 20.00 -4.56 -3.89
CA GLY A 265 19.37 -4.99 -2.64
C GLY A 265 17.88 -4.64 -2.59
N MET A 266 17.53 -3.39 -2.90
CA MET A 266 16.13 -2.92 -2.92
C MET A 266 15.29 -3.60 -4.00
N ILE A 267 15.85 -3.86 -5.19
CA ILE A 267 15.18 -4.59 -6.27
C ILE A 267 14.86 -6.02 -5.81
N VAL A 268 15.82 -6.68 -5.17
CA VAL A 268 15.63 -8.05 -4.67
C VAL A 268 14.60 -8.08 -3.54
N ALA A 269 14.65 -7.14 -2.59
CA ALA A 269 13.68 -7.03 -1.51
C ALA A 269 12.27 -6.70 -2.04
N GLY A 270 12.17 -5.80 -3.02
CA GLY A 270 10.90 -5.43 -3.67
C GLY A 270 10.22 -6.58 -4.44
N ARG A 271 10.97 -7.64 -4.75
CA ARG A 271 10.43 -8.89 -5.33
C ARG A 271 9.89 -9.88 -4.30
N GLN A 272 10.15 -9.62 -3.02
CA GLN A 272 9.82 -10.50 -1.89
C GLN A 272 8.89 -9.78 -0.89
N THR A 273 8.05 -8.88 -1.40
CA THR A 273 7.20 -8.00 -0.59
C THR A 273 6.08 -8.72 0.16
N LEU A 274 5.57 -9.85 -0.34
CA LEU A 274 4.62 -10.66 0.42
C LEU A 274 5.32 -11.36 1.60
N THR A 275 6.52 -11.90 1.36
CA THR A 275 7.35 -12.45 2.45
C THR A 275 7.64 -11.37 3.50
N HIS A 276 8.10 -10.19 3.08
CA HIS A 276 8.39 -9.10 4.00
C HIS A 276 7.14 -8.58 4.73
N TYR A 277 6.01 -8.53 4.04
CA TYR A 277 4.76 -8.12 4.66
C TYR A 277 4.35 -9.09 5.77
N VAL A 278 4.38 -10.40 5.55
CA VAL A 278 4.05 -11.32 6.66
C VAL A 278 5.15 -11.33 7.73
N ALA A 279 6.42 -11.16 7.34
CA ALA A 279 7.53 -11.13 8.28
C ALA A 279 7.53 -9.88 9.18
N HIS A 280 7.06 -8.71 8.73
CA HIS A 280 7.04 -7.52 9.61
C HIS A 280 5.99 -7.68 10.70
N ILE A 281 4.93 -8.45 10.43
CA ILE A 281 3.93 -8.81 11.43
C ILE A 281 4.51 -9.86 12.38
N LEU A 282 4.85 -11.05 11.87
CA LEU A 282 5.22 -12.17 12.72
C LEU A 282 6.58 -12.01 13.42
N ILE A 283 7.57 -11.46 12.72
CA ILE A 283 8.94 -11.35 13.23
C ILE A 283 9.20 -9.94 13.74
N GLY A 284 8.77 -8.92 12.99
CA GLY A 284 8.98 -7.52 13.36
C GLY A 284 8.22 -7.15 14.64
N MET A 285 6.88 -7.17 14.58
CA MET A 285 6.04 -6.85 15.73
C MET A 285 6.16 -7.90 16.83
N GLY A 286 6.26 -9.19 16.49
CA GLY A 286 6.53 -10.24 17.48
C GLY A 286 7.85 -10.05 18.24
N ALA A 287 8.90 -9.50 17.62
CA ALA A 287 10.12 -9.14 18.34
C ALA A 287 9.90 -7.95 19.28
N LEU A 288 9.17 -6.91 18.84
CA LEU A 288 8.84 -5.77 19.70
C LEU A 288 8.03 -6.22 20.93
N GLU A 289 7.05 -7.10 20.72
CA GLU A 289 6.27 -7.69 21.80
C GLU A 289 7.15 -8.49 22.77
N ALA A 290 8.04 -9.35 22.25
CA ALA A 290 8.92 -10.17 23.07
C ALA A 290 9.91 -9.34 23.91
N PHE A 291 10.28 -8.14 23.45
CA PHE A 291 11.11 -7.20 24.19
C PHE A 291 10.31 -6.24 25.08
N GLY A 292 8.97 -6.35 25.12
CA GLY A 292 8.10 -5.48 25.92
C GLY A 292 8.07 -4.04 25.41
N LEU A 293 8.25 -3.83 24.10
CA LEU A 293 8.34 -2.51 23.46
C LEU A 293 7.00 -2.01 22.87
N LEU A 294 5.90 -2.72 23.15
CA LEU A 294 4.54 -2.41 22.70
C LEU A 294 3.69 -1.82 23.84
N ASP A 295 4.25 -0.88 24.59
CA ASP A 295 3.66 -0.32 25.80
C ASP A 295 3.59 1.21 25.79
N GLY A 296 3.85 1.85 24.64
CA GLY A 296 3.91 3.30 24.51
C GLY A 296 5.15 3.95 25.12
N SER A 297 6.11 3.19 25.66
CA SER A 297 7.30 3.74 26.33
C SER A 297 8.35 4.31 25.38
N LEU A 298 8.31 3.93 24.11
CA LEU A 298 9.29 4.34 23.11
C LEU A 298 9.09 5.79 22.67
N HIS A 299 10.21 6.51 22.48
CA HIS A 299 10.18 7.80 21.81
C HIS A 299 10.02 7.66 20.28
N PRO A 300 9.43 8.65 19.59
CA PRO A 300 9.19 8.57 18.14
C PRO A 300 10.43 8.30 17.31
N MET A 301 11.57 8.91 17.67
CA MET A 301 12.85 8.67 16.99
C MET A 301 13.37 7.25 17.21
N GLN A 302 13.10 6.64 18.38
CA GLN A 302 13.52 5.27 18.66
C GLN A 302 12.77 4.28 17.78
N ILE A 303 11.43 4.37 17.73
CA ILE A 303 10.62 3.48 16.89
C ILE A 303 10.90 3.70 15.39
N PHE A 304 11.23 4.94 14.99
CA PHE A 304 11.69 5.25 13.63
C PHE A 304 12.98 4.47 13.29
N TRP A 305 14.02 4.55 14.11
CA TRP A 305 15.28 3.83 13.84
C TRP A 305 15.14 2.32 13.94
N ILE A 306 14.30 1.81 14.84
CA ILE A 306 13.94 0.39 14.91
C ILE A 306 13.30 -0.07 13.59
N SER A 307 12.38 0.72 13.04
CA SER A 307 11.72 0.44 11.76
C SER A 307 12.71 0.44 10.59
N ILE A 308 13.64 1.41 10.55
CA ILE A 308 14.70 1.47 9.54
C ILE A 308 15.65 0.27 9.66
N ALA A 309 16.05 -0.09 10.88
CA ALA A 309 16.91 -1.25 11.13
C ALA A 309 16.24 -2.55 10.70
N TYR A 310 14.94 -2.72 11.01
CA TYR A 310 14.15 -3.86 10.54
C TYR A 310 14.12 -3.93 9.00
N CYS A 311 13.85 -2.80 8.33
CA CYS A 311 13.85 -2.77 6.86
C CYS A 311 15.22 -3.12 6.28
N ALA A 312 16.31 -2.57 6.84
CA ALA A 312 17.67 -2.90 6.41
C ALA A 312 17.97 -4.40 6.58
N PHE A 313 17.54 -5.00 7.70
CA PHE A 313 17.64 -6.44 7.92
C PHE A 313 16.81 -7.25 6.90
N ALA A 314 15.58 -6.82 6.61
CA ALA A 314 14.73 -7.44 5.60
C ALA A 314 15.38 -7.40 4.21
N ALA A 315 15.96 -6.27 3.80
CA ALA A 315 16.69 -6.17 2.54
C ALA A 315 17.92 -7.08 2.50
N LEU A 316 18.69 -7.15 3.59
CA LEU A 316 19.84 -8.05 3.71
C LEU A 316 19.39 -9.52 3.61
N PHE A 317 18.33 -9.90 4.32
CA PHE A 317 17.74 -11.24 4.24
C PHE A 317 17.38 -11.58 2.79
N SER A 318 16.67 -10.70 2.10
CA SER A 318 16.27 -10.97 0.72
C SER A 318 17.45 -11.06 -0.24
N TRP A 319 18.47 -10.24 -0.03
CA TRP A 319 19.72 -10.32 -0.79
C TRP A 319 20.40 -11.68 -0.57
N LEU A 320 20.60 -12.11 0.68
CA LEU A 320 21.17 -13.42 1.01
C LEU A 320 20.34 -14.58 0.44
N TRP A 321 19.02 -14.54 0.65
CA TRP A 321 18.08 -15.54 0.15
C TRP A 321 18.14 -15.67 -1.38
N SER A 322 18.34 -14.56 -2.09
CA SER A 322 18.40 -14.54 -3.54
C SER A 322 19.59 -15.27 -4.16
N HIS A 323 20.64 -15.55 -3.38
CA HIS A 323 21.78 -16.36 -3.84
C HIS A 323 21.38 -17.82 -4.09
N LYS A 324 20.40 -18.32 -3.34
CA LYS A 324 19.94 -19.72 -3.43
C LYS A 324 18.57 -19.85 -4.11
N PHE A 325 17.68 -18.88 -3.92
CA PHE A 325 16.29 -18.97 -4.35
C PHE A 325 15.86 -17.78 -5.21
N ARG A 326 15.06 -18.03 -6.25
CA ARG A 326 14.62 -16.97 -7.19
C ARG A 326 13.47 -16.09 -6.67
N ARG A 327 12.78 -16.54 -5.62
CA ARG A 327 11.57 -15.93 -5.04
C ARG A 327 11.68 -16.02 -3.52
N GLY A 328 11.03 -15.08 -2.82
CA GLY A 328 10.89 -15.17 -1.37
C GLY A 328 10.06 -16.41 -0.97
N PRO A 329 10.18 -16.88 0.28
CA PRO A 329 9.46 -18.03 0.79
C PRO A 329 7.96 -18.02 0.49
N LEU A 330 7.25 -16.92 0.79
CA LEU A 330 5.81 -16.85 0.58
C LEU A 330 5.44 -16.65 -0.88
N GLU A 331 6.24 -15.93 -1.66
CA GLU A 331 6.04 -15.84 -3.11
C GLU A 331 6.22 -17.21 -3.78
N ALA A 332 7.16 -18.02 -3.28
CA ALA A 332 7.36 -19.39 -3.75
C ALA A 332 6.20 -20.30 -3.35
N ALA A 333 5.71 -20.21 -2.11
CA ALA A 333 4.55 -20.96 -1.61
C ALA A 333 3.28 -20.62 -2.39
N MET A 334 2.98 -19.32 -2.56
CA MET A 334 1.85 -18.86 -3.35
C MET A 334 1.94 -19.38 -4.79
N ARG A 335 3.12 -19.31 -5.41
CA ARG A 335 3.29 -19.85 -6.77
C ARG A 335 3.04 -21.35 -6.82
N LEU A 336 3.60 -22.10 -5.88
CA LEU A 336 3.41 -23.54 -5.80
C LEU A 336 1.93 -23.93 -5.71
N ILE A 337 1.16 -23.22 -4.88
CA ILE A 337 -0.27 -23.49 -4.67
C ILE A 337 -1.11 -23.05 -5.88
N THR A 338 -0.77 -21.92 -6.50
CA THR A 338 -1.60 -21.32 -7.55
C THR A 338 -1.27 -21.82 -8.96
N GLU A 339 0.00 -22.09 -9.25
CA GLU A 339 0.52 -22.50 -10.56
C GLU A 339 1.06 -23.95 -10.59
N GLY A 340 1.29 -24.59 -9.44
CA GLY A 340 1.88 -25.93 -9.35
C GLY A 340 3.42 -25.94 -9.30
N LYS A 341 4.01 -27.14 -9.20
CA LYS A 341 5.47 -27.33 -9.32
C LYS A 341 5.86 -27.17 -10.79
N THR A 342 6.65 -26.14 -11.10
CA THR A 342 7.41 -26.02 -12.36
C THR A 342 8.86 -26.33 -12.13
#